data_AF-A0A934S9G2-F1
#
_entry.id   AF-A0A934S9G2-F1
#
_cell.length_a   1.000
_cell.length_b   1.000
_cell.length_c   1.000
_cell.angle_alpha   90.00
_cell.angle_beta   90.00
_cell.angle_gamma   90.00
#
_symmetry.space_group_name_H-M   'P 1'
#
loop_
_entity.id
_entity.type
_entity.pdbx_description
1 polymer ?
#
loop_
_entity_poly.entity_id
_entity_poly.type
_entity_poly.pdbx_seq_one_letter_code
_entity_poly.pdbx_strand_id
1 'polypeptide(L)' 'MSNDQRSEYIRLSRVQDVYGVHRATIYRWAAKGVVTIYKLDGISLLRRSEMESMIRPASAGA' A
#
# COMPACT_ATOMS: atom_id res chain seq x y z
N MET A 1 7.67 -5.15 -24.58
CA MET A 1 7.91 -3.90 -23.82
C MET A 1 7.58 -4.16 -22.36
N SER A 2 8.56 -4.54 -21.54
CA SER A 2 8.31 -4.83 -20.12
C SER A 2 8.54 -3.56 -19.31
N ASN A 3 7.51 -2.72 -19.19
CA ASN A 3 7.54 -1.53 -18.35
C ASN A 3 6.87 -1.83 -17.00
N ASP A 4 7.41 -2.80 -16.25
CA ASP A 4 6.90 -3.18 -14.93
C ASP A 4 7.85 -2.74 -13.81
N GLN A 5 8.52 -1.59 -13.98
CA GLN A 5 9.11 -0.87 -12.85
C GLN A 5 8.00 -0.14 -12.08
N ARG A 6 7.12 -0.92 -11.43
CA ARG A 6 6.27 -0.36 -10.38
C ARG A 6 7.22 0.07 -9.27
N SER A 7 7.41 1.39 -9.12
CA SER A 7 8.12 1.95 -7.97
C SER A 7 7.62 1.29 -6.69
N GLU A 8 8.54 0.82 -5.84
CA GLU A 8 8.26 0.11 -4.58
C GLU A 8 7.35 0.93 -3.64
N TYR A 9 7.25 2.23 -3.87
CA TYR A 9 6.39 3.12 -3.12
C TYR A 9 5.20 3.60 -3.94
N ILE A 10 4.07 3.76 -3.26
CA ILE A 10 2.85 4.37 -3.80
C ILE A 10 2.42 5.53 -2.92
N ARG A 11 1.95 6.61 -3.55
CA ARG A 11 1.35 7.73 -2.82
C ARG A 11 0.07 7.26 -2.14
N LEU A 12 -0.09 7.62 -0.86
CA LEU A 12 -1.30 7.35 -0.09
C LEU A 12 -2.57 7.86 -0.78
N SER A 13 -2.48 8.96 -1.55
CA SER A 13 -3.60 9.49 -2.32
C SER A 13 -4.10 8.56 -3.42
N ARG A 14 -3.28 7.63 -3.92
CA ARG A 14 -3.63 6.66 -4.97
C ARG A 14 -4.04 5.30 -4.42
N VAL A 15 -4.05 5.12 -3.10
CA VAL A 15 -4.29 3.80 -2.48
C VAL A 15 -5.69 3.28 -2.78
N GLN A 16 -6.67 4.17 -2.90
CA GLN A 16 -8.05 3.81 -3.24
C GLN A 16 -8.15 3.31 -4.68
N ASP A 17 -7.50 3.98 -5.63
CA ASP A 17 -7.53 3.59 -7.04
C ASP A 17 -6.78 2.28 -7.30
N VAL A 18 -5.67 2.04 -6.59
CA VAL A 18 -4.82 0.88 -6.83
C VAL A 18 -5.28 -0.36 -6.06
N TYR A 19 -5.77 -0.18 -4.84
CA TYR A 19 -6.06 -1.29 -3.93
C TYR A 19 -7.53 -1.36 -3.47
N GLY A 20 -8.37 -0.39 -3.86
CA GLY A 20 -9.76 -0.32 -3.39
C GLY A 20 -9.90 0.03 -1.90
N VAL A 21 -8.81 0.45 -1.24
CA VAL A 21 -8.80 0.74 0.20
C VAL A 21 -8.93 2.24 0.44
N HIS A 22 -9.90 2.66 1.26
CA HIS A 22 -10.03 4.07 1.64
C HIS A 22 -8.87 4.54 2.53
N ARG A 23 -8.42 5.79 2.36
CA ARG A 23 -7.30 6.37 3.14
C ARG A 23 -7.50 6.27 4.65
N ALA A 24 -8.72 6.44 5.14
CA ALA A 24 -9.04 6.31 6.56
C ALA A 24 -8.69 4.91 7.11
N THR A 25 -8.85 3.87 6.29
CA THR A 25 -8.48 2.49 6.65
C THR A 25 -6.97 2.36 6.82
N ILE A 26 -6.19 2.96 5.92
CA ILE A 26 -4.72 2.98 6.03
C ILE A 26 -4.27 3.67 7.31
N TYR A 27 -4.85 4.82 7.66
CA TYR A 27 -4.52 5.48 8.93
C TYR A 27 -4.87 4.63 10.16
N ARG A 28 -6.01 3.91 10.13
CA ARG A 28 -6.35 2.95 11.20
C ARG A 28 -5.37 1.80 11.29
N TRP A 29 -4.91 1.27 10.16
CA TRP A 29 -3.90 0.21 10.13
C TRP A 29 -2.55 0.70 10.65
N ALA A 30 -2.15 1.92 10.29
CA ALA A 30 -0.93 2.53 10.79
C ALA A 30 -0.99 2.77 12.30
N ALA A 31 -2.12 3.25 12.82
CA ALA A 31 -2.34 3.41 14.26
C ALA A 31 -2.27 2.07 15.02
N LYS A 32 -2.55 0.95 14.34
CA LYS A 32 -2.42 -0.42 14.88
C LYS A 32 -1.05 -1.06 14.62
N GLY A 33 -0.11 -0.35 13.98
CA GLY A 33 1.21 -0.86 13.62
C GLY A 33 1.20 -1.89 12.49
N VAL A 34 0.13 -1.99 11.71
CA VAL A 34 -0.04 -2.98 10.63
C VAL A 34 0.60 -2.51 9.31
N VAL A 35 0.66 -1.20 9.08
CA VAL A 35 1.27 -0.60 7.88
C VAL A 35 2.08 0.64 8.26
N THR A 36 3.17 0.90 7.55
CA THR A 36 3.98 2.10 7.76
C THR A 36 3.65 3.20 6.74
N ILE A 37 3.32 4.40 7.22
CA ILE A 37 3.17 5.59 6.37
C ILE A 37 4.48 6.38 6.39
N TYR A 38 5.21 6.35 5.28
CA TYR A 38 6.44 7.12 5.11
C TYR A 38 6.12 8.57 4.71
N LYS A 39 6.85 9.53 5.27
CA LYS A 39 6.75 10.95 4.92
C LYS A 39 8.03 11.38 4.20
N LEU A 40 7.89 11.94 3.01
CA LEU A 40 9.00 12.47 2.21
C LEU A 40 8.52 13.75 1.55
N ASP A 41 9.20 14.89 1.72
CA ASP A 41 8.87 16.17 1.07
C ASP A 41 7.36 16.52 1.04
N GLY A 42 6.68 16.36 2.17
CA GLY A 42 5.24 16.66 2.30
C GLY A 42 4.30 15.63 1.66
N ILE A 43 4.81 14.61 0.96
CA ILE A 43 4.00 13.49 0.46
C ILE A 43 4.00 12.32 1.45
N SER A 44 2.88 11.58 1.45
CA SER A 44 2.74 10.34 2.22
C SER A 44 2.84 9.14 1.27
N LEU A 45 3.74 8.22 1.58
CA LEU A 45 4.04 7.04 0.79
C LEU A 45 3.74 5.77 1.60
N LEU A 46 3.34 4.73 0.88
CA LEU A 46 3.18 3.36 1.39
C LEU A 46 4.09 2.45 0.60
N ARG A 47 4.59 1.40 1.24
CA ARG A 47 5.36 0.37 0.57
C ARG A 47 4.41 -0.63 -0.11
N ARG A 48 4.60 -0.88 -1.41
CA ARG A 48 3.73 -1.78 -2.18
C ARG A 48 3.77 -3.21 -1.67
N SER A 49 4.96 -3.73 -1.37
CA SER A 49 5.12 -5.10 -0.84
C SER A 49 4.37 -5.32 0.47
N GLU A 50 4.37 -4.34 1.37
CA GLU A 50 3.60 -4.36 2.62
C GLU A 50 2.09 -4.31 2.35
N MET A 51 1.63 -3.46 1.44
CA MET A 51 0.21 -3.40 1.06
C MET A 51 -0.27 -4.69 0.39
N GLU A 52 0.55 -5.28 -0.47
CA GLU A 52 0.21 -6.50 -1.21
C GLU A 52 0.16 -7.73 -0.32
N SER A 53 1.02 -7.83 0.71
CA SER A 53 0.96 -8.93 1.68
C SER A 53 -0.30 -8.87 2.54
N MET A 54 -0.88 -7.68 2.74
CA MET A 54 -2.11 -7.49 3.50
C MET A 54 -3.39 -7.75 2.69
N ILE A 55 -3.39 -7.37 1.41
CA ILE A 55 -4.60 -7.41 0.57
C ILE A 55 -4.76 -8.75 -0.13
N ARG A 56 -3.65 -9.37 -0.52
CA ARG A 56 -3.71 -10.67 -1.18
C ARG A 56 -4.08 -11.72 -0.12
N PRO A 57 -5.19 -12.48 -0.31
CA PRO A 57 -5.35 -13.69 0.48
C PRO A 57 -4.10 -14.53 0.23
N ALA A 58 -3.52 -15.12 1.30
CA ALA A 58 -2.58 -16.21 1.11
C ALA A 58 -3.29 -17.21 0.20
N SER A 59 -2.89 -17.30 -1.07
CA SER A 59 -3.46 -18.25 -1.99
C SER A 59 -3.20 -19.61 -1.37
N ALA A 60 -4.26 -20.19 -0.82
CA ALA A 60 -4.33 -21.61 -0.56
C ALA A 60 -3.88 -22.29 -1.85
N GLY A 61 -2.87 -23.14 -1.75
CA GLY A 61 -2.60 -24.09 -2.81
C GLY A 61 -3.89 -24.83 -3.09
N ALA A 62 -4.40 -24.65 -4.31
CA ALA A 62 -5.46 -25.45 -4.92
C ALA A 62 -4.94 -25.86 -6.30
#